data_AF-A0A653VMI7-F1
#
_entry.id   AF-A0A653VMI7-F1
#
_cell.length_a   1.000
_cell.length_b   1.000
_cell.length_c   1.000
_cell.angle_alpha   90.00
_cell.angle_beta   90.00
_cell.angle_gamma   90.00
#
_symmetry.space_group_name_H-M   'P 1'
#
loop_
_entity.id
_entity.type
_entity.pdbx_description
1 polymer ?
#
loop_
_entity_poly.entity_id
_entity_poly.type
_entity_poly.pdbx_seq_one_letter_code
_entity_poly.pdbx_strand_id
1 'polypeptide(L)'
;MELKLVEILLEKYLEGTSSIAEEKQLKAYFSSNEVATHLVQYKPLFGYFNNQKEEQFTKTLPLKTKKQSSVKWIGVAAAIVILFGTISYFYNNNDNSDADLGTYSNPEKAFVETQKALEMLSEEVNHGVESVAILKEYDKTKKTIFK
;
A
#
# COMPACT_ATOMS: atom_id res chain seq x y z
N MET A 1 -10.82 -1.22 59.14
CA MET A 1 -9.54 -0.61 58.69
C MET A 1 -9.10 0.35 59.77
N GLU A 2 -7.81 0.44 60.05
CA GLU A 2 -7.31 1.41 61.05
C GLU A 2 -7.51 2.85 60.56
N LEU A 3 -7.98 3.75 61.44
CA LEU A 3 -8.31 5.14 61.08
C LEU A 3 -7.13 5.90 60.46
N LYS A 4 -5.93 5.72 61.03
CA LYS A 4 -4.70 6.36 60.54
C LYS A 4 -4.36 5.96 59.09
N LEU A 5 -4.62 4.71 58.72
CA LEU A 5 -4.38 4.24 57.36
C LEU A 5 -5.38 4.86 56.38
N VAL A 6 -6.65 5.02 56.79
CA VAL A 6 -7.67 5.70 55.97
C VAL A 6 -7.26 7.14 55.69
N GLU A 7 -6.77 7.86 56.70
CA GLU A 7 -6.32 9.25 56.55
C GLU A 7 -5.17 9.38 55.55
N ILE A 8 -4.16 8.52 55.64
CA ILE A 8 -3.03 8.48 54.70
C ILE A 8 -3.50 8.18 53.27
N LEU A 9 -4.40 7.21 53.11
CA LEU A 9 -4.94 6.86 51.79
C LEU A 9 -5.79 8.00 51.22
N LEU A 10 -6.56 8.68 52.07
CA LEU A 10 -7.39 9.80 51.66
C LEU A 10 -6.53 10.98 51.20
N GLU A 11 -5.44 11.28 51.91
CA GLU A 11 -4.47 12.31 51.50
C GLU A 11 -3.86 11.98 50.13
N LYS A 12 -3.38 10.75 49.93
CA LYS A 12 -2.89 10.27 48.63
C LYS A 12 -3.94 10.39 47.51
N TYR A 13 -5.20 10.10 47.79
CA TYR A 13 -6.29 10.25 46.82
C TYR A 13 -6.52 11.71 46.45
N LEU A 14 -6.50 12.62 47.43
CA LEU A 14 -6.63 14.06 47.19
C LEU A 14 -5.43 14.63 46.42
N GLU A 15 -4.24 14.06 46.61
CA GLU A 15 -3.03 14.37 45.85
C GLU A 15 -2.97 13.69 44.46
N GLY A 16 -3.87 12.75 44.17
CA GLY A 16 -3.89 11.99 42.91
C GLY A 16 -2.76 10.96 42.78
N THR A 17 -2.17 10.52 43.90
CA THR A 17 -1.08 9.53 43.93
C THR A 17 -1.53 8.13 44.36
N SER A 18 -2.84 7.94 44.60
CA SER A 18 -3.42 6.64 44.95
C SER A 18 -3.45 5.64 43.79
N SER A 19 -3.34 4.36 44.14
CA SER A 19 -3.56 3.25 43.23
C SER A 19 -5.02 2.77 43.23
N ILE A 20 -5.43 2.07 42.17
CA ILE A 20 -6.78 1.49 42.04
C ILE A 20 -7.13 0.55 43.21
N ALA A 21 -6.14 -0.14 43.77
CA ALA A 21 -6.34 -1.03 44.92
C ALA A 21 -6.62 -0.25 46.22
N GLU A 22 -5.89 0.84 46.45
CA GLU A 22 -6.09 1.76 47.59
C GLU A 22 -7.44 2.49 47.49
N GLU A 23 -7.83 2.91 46.28
CA GLU A 23 -9.14 3.54 46.06
C GLU A 23 -10.30 2.58 46.31
N LYS A 24 -10.15 1.31 45.96
CA LYS A 24 -11.14 0.27 46.30
C LYS A 24 -11.29 0.12 47.81
N GLN A 25 -10.20 0.24 48.56
CA GLN A 25 -10.19 0.19 50.03
C GLN A 25 -10.87 1.43 50.63
N LEU A 26 -10.56 2.63 50.16
CA LEU A 26 -11.25 3.87 50.54
C LEU A 26 -12.75 3.78 50.26
N LYS A 27 -13.12 3.31 49.07
CA LYS A 27 -14.51 3.12 48.68
C LYS A 27 -15.26 2.16 49.61
N ALA A 28 -14.62 1.06 50.00
CA ALA A 28 -15.19 0.10 50.94
C ALA A 28 -15.40 0.73 52.33
N TYR A 29 -14.42 1.51 52.82
CA TYR A 29 -14.53 2.22 54.10
C TYR A 29 -15.68 3.24 54.11
N PHE A 30 -15.75 4.13 53.12
CA PHE A 30 -16.80 5.15 53.04
C PHE A 30 -18.19 4.61 52.67
N SER A 31 -18.26 3.38 52.14
CA SER A 31 -19.52 2.66 51.93
C SER A 31 -20.05 1.99 53.19
N SER A 32 -19.25 1.89 54.26
CA SER A 32 -19.68 1.33 55.53
C SER A 32 -20.51 2.32 56.35
N ASN A 33 -21.29 1.81 57.31
CA ASN A 33 -22.14 2.64 58.19
C ASN A 33 -21.34 3.38 59.28
N GLU A 34 -20.08 3.04 59.50
CA GLU A 34 -19.23 3.58 60.58
C GLU A 34 -18.06 4.36 60.01
N VAL A 35 -18.30 5.63 59.66
CA VAL A 35 -17.26 6.57 59.21
C VAL A 35 -16.97 7.56 60.35
N ALA A 36 -15.69 7.76 60.66
CA ALA A 36 -15.27 8.71 61.68
C ALA A 36 -15.81 10.13 61.42
N THR A 37 -16.22 10.82 62.49
CA THR A 37 -16.95 12.11 62.44
C THR A 37 -16.26 13.17 61.57
N HIS A 38 -14.93 13.27 61.63
CA HIS A 38 -14.15 14.25 60.85
C HIS A 38 -14.02 13.91 59.36
N LEU A 39 -14.24 12.64 58.99
CA LEU A 39 -14.15 12.15 57.61
C LEU A 39 -15.51 12.09 56.90
N VAL A 40 -16.62 12.33 57.63
CA VAL A 40 -17.99 12.29 57.08
C VAL A 40 -18.16 13.20 55.86
N GLN A 41 -17.47 14.34 55.84
CA GLN A 41 -17.50 15.29 54.72
C GLN A 41 -17.04 14.69 53.38
N TYR A 42 -16.19 13.67 53.40
CA TYR A 42 -15.66 13.02 52.19
C TYR A 42 -16.52 11.86 51.69
N LYS A 43 -17.54 11.45 52.46
CA LYS A 43 -18.44 10.35 52.12
C LYS A 43 -19.11 10.48 50.73
N PRO A 44 -19.56 11.67 50.29
CA PRO A 44 -20.17 11.83 48.96
C PRO A 44 -19.25 11.45 47.80
N LEU A 45 -17.92 11.61 47.94
CA LEU A 45 -16.94 11.28 46.90
C LEU A 45 -16.94 9.79 46.54
N PHE A 46 -17.21 8.93 47.53
CA PHE A 46 -17.12 7.48 47.37
C PHE A 46 -18.48 6.78 47.33
N GLY A 47 -19.55 7.43 47.82
CA GLY A 47 -20.88 6.85 47.95
C GLY A 47 -21.75 6.88 46.69
N TYR A 48 -21.47 7.77 45.73
CA TYR A 48 -22.35 7.99 44.57
C TYR A 48 -22.47 6.77 43.63
N PHE A 49 -21.42 5.94 43.56
CA PHE A 49 -21.34 4.82 42.62
C PHE A 49 -22.05 3.53 43.07
N ASN A 50 -22.63 3.47 44.27
CA ASN A 50 -23.39 2.28 44.69
C ASN A 50 -24.77 2.24 44.01
N ASN A 51 -25.42 3.40 43.83
CA ASN A 51 -26.75 3.48 43.22
C ASN A 51 -26.71 3.36 41.68
N GLN A 52 -25.61 3.76 41.03
CA GLN A 52 -25.50 3.74 39.57
C GLN A 52 -25.15 2.37 38.98
N LYS A 53 -24.72 1.40 39.80
CA LYS A 53 -24.42 0.03 39.31
C LYS A 53 -25.67 -0.75 38.89
N GLU A 54 -26.84 -0.30 39.31
CA GLU A 54 -28.11 -0.96 38.98
C GLU A 54 -28.61 -0.58 37.57
N GLU A 55 -28.15 0.54 37.01
CA GLU A 55 -28.46 0.94 35.64
C GLU A 55 -27.56 0.18 34.64
N GLN A 56 -27.81 -1.12 34.50
CA GLN A 56 -27.23 -1.88 33.41
C GLN A 56 -28.03 -1.63 32.14
N PHE A 57 -27.34 -1.27 31.07
CA PHE A 57 -27.93 -1.18 29.74
C PHE A 57 -28.31 -2.58 29.25
N THR A 58 -29.52 -3.04 29.60
CA THR A 58 -30.07 -4.37 29.27
C THR A 58 -30.67 -4.44 27.87
N LYS A 59 -30.64 -3.33 27.12
CA LYS A 59 -31.22 -3.29 25.78
C LYS A 59 -30.32 -4.05 24.83
N THR A 60 -30.86 -5.15 24.29
CA THR A 60 -30.25 -5.86 23.18
C THR A 60 -30.17 -4.90 21.99
N LEU A 61 -28.97 -4.47 21.65
CA LEU A 61 -28.75 -3.68 20.43
C LEU A 61 -29.02 -4.61 19.24
N PRO A 62 -29.98 -4.29 18.35
CA PRO A 62 -30.16 -5.04 17.11
C PRO A 62 -29.03 -4.68 16.15
N LEU A 63 -27.80 -5.08 16.49
CA LEU A 63 -26.64 -4.92 15.63
C LEU A 63 -26.80 -5.90 14.48
N LYS A 64 -27.38 -5.43 13.37
CA LYS A 64 -27.27 -6.13 12.08
C LYS A 64 -25.82 -6.04 11.63
N THR A 65 -25.02 -7.00 12.08
CA THR A 65 -23.66 -7.16 11.56
C THR A 65 -23.79 -7.58 10.09
N LYS A 66 -23.62 -6.63 9.18
CA LYS A 66 -23.53 -6.95 7.75
C LYS A 66 -22.23 -7.72 7.59
N LYS A 67 -22.32 -9.05 7.54
CA LYS A 67 -21.21 -9.94 7.24
C LYS A 67 -20.73 -9.60 5.83
N GLN A 68 -19.75 -8.72 5.72
CA GLN A 68 -19.14 -8.42 4.43
C GLN A 68 -18.52 -9.72 3.94
N SER A 69 -19.06 -10.24 2.84
CA SER A 69 -18.54 -11.44 2.19
C SER A 69 -17.05 -11.24 1.94
N SER A 70 -16.26 -12.20 2.41
CA SER A 70 -14.81 -12.13 2.47
C SER A 70 -14.19 -12.08 1.07
N VAL A 71 -14.10 -10.89 0.48
CA VAL A 71 -13.26 -10.60 -0.71
C VAL A 71 -11.76 -10.64 -0.38
N LYS A 72 -11.37 -11.18 0.77
CA LYS A 72 -9.98 -11.22 1.27
C LYS A 72 -9.02 -11.92 0.31
N TRP A 73 -9.53 -12.78 -0.56
CA TRP A 73 -8.73 -13.57 -1.50
C TRP A 73 -8.84 -13.09 -2.95
N ILE A 74 -9.58 -12.02 -3.23
CA ILE A 74 -9.74 -11.54 -4.60
C ILE A 74 -8.43 -11.00 -5.16
N GLY A 75 -7.60 -10.35 -4.33
CA GLY A 75 -6.26 -9.91 -4.71
C GLY A 75 -5.31 -11.08 -4.97
N VAL A 76 -5.40 -12.15 -4.17
CA VAL A 76 -4.59 -13.37 -4.33
C VAL A 76 -4.98 -14.11 -5.62
N ALA A 77 -6.27 -14.26 -5.88
CA ALA A 77 -6.77 -14.87 -7.11
C ALA A 77 -6.36 -14.05 -8.36
N ALA A 78 -6.45 -12.72 -8.31
CA ALA A 78 -6.02 -11.86 -9.40
C ALA A 78 -4.51 -11.99 -9.69
N ALA A 79 -3.66 -12.04 -8.66
CA ALA A 79 -2.22 -12.21 -8.81
C ALA A 79 -1.86 -13.55 -9.48
N ILE A 80 -2.54 -14.63 -9.09
CA ILE A 80 -2.35 -15.96 -9.70
C ILE A 80 -2.76 -15.93 -11.18
N VAL A 81 -3.91 -15.34 -11.52
CA VAL A 81 -4.37 -15.22 -12.91
C VAL A 81 -3.40 -14.40 -13.75
N ILE A 82 -2.87 -13.29 -13.22
CA ILE A 82 -1.87 -12.47 -13.92
C ILE A 82 -0.59 -13.27 -14.16
N LEU A 83 -0.08 -13.98 -13.15
CA LEU A 83 1.14 -14.78 -13.25
C LEU A 83 1.00 -15.91 -14.30
N PHE A 84 -0.08 -16.70 -14.24
CA PHE A 84 -0.31 -17.75 -15.22
C PHE A 84 -0.61 -17.19 -16.61
N GLY A 85 -1.33 -16.08 -16.69
CA GLY A 85 -1.65 -15.40 -17.95
C GLY A 85 -0.41 -14.88 -18.66
N THR A 86 0.51 -14.23 -17.94
CA THR A 86 1.76 -13.75 -18.53
C THR A 86 2.67 -14.90 -18.93
N ILE A 87 2.84 -15.92 -18.08
CA ILE A 87 3.62 -17.12 -18.43
C ILE A 87 3.04 -17.78 -19.67
N SER A 88 1.73 -18.03 -19.72
CA SER A 88 1.09 -18.67 -20.88
C SER A 88 1.18 -17.81 -22.14
N TYR A 89 1.07 -16.48 -22.02
CA TYR A 89 1.22 -15.57 -23.14
C TYR A 89 2.64 -15.63 -23.71
N PHE A 90 3.68 -15.49 -22.88
CA PHE A 90 5.05 -15.55 -23.35
C PHE A 90 5.45 -16.93 -23.88
N TYR A 91 4.94 -18.03 -23.29
CA TYR A 91 5.20 -19.37 -23.82
C TYR A 91 4.51 -19.63 -25.15
N ASN A 92 3.26 -19.19 -25.33
CA ASN A 92 2.54 -19.38 -26.60
C ASN A 92 2.98 -18.38 -27.68
N ASN A 93 3.53 -17.23 -27.29
CA ASN A 93 4.02 -16.19 -28.20
C ASN A 93 5.53 -16.29 -28.44
N ASN A 94 6.20 -17.32 -27.90
CA ASN A 94 7.49 -17.78 -28.38
C ASN A 94 7.28 -18.50 -29.71
N ASP A 95 7.00 -17.72 -30.76
CA ASP A 95 7.61 -18.05 -32.04
C ASP A 95 9.11 -18.01 -31.77
N ASN A 96 9.68 -19.20 -31.56
CA ASN A 96 11.11 -19.44 -31.62
C ASN A 96 11.55 -19.24 -33.08
N SER A 97 11.36 -18.04 -33.62
CA SER A 97 12.29 -17.56 -34.61
C SER A 97 13.56 -17.29 -33.82
N ASP A 98 14.42 -18.31 -33.76
CA ASP A 98 15.86 -18.07 -33.81
C ASP A 98 16.06 -17.10 -34.97
N ALA A 99 15.98 -15.81 -34.68
CA ALA A 99 16.27 -14.77 -35.64
C ALA A 99 17.78 -14.85 -35.80
N ASP A 100 18.21 -15.76 -36.67
CA ASP A 100 19.56 -15.88 -37.17
C ASP A 100 20.03 -14.46 -37.48
N LEU A 101 20.91 -13.93 -36.63
CA LEU A 101 21.41 -12.55 -36.69
C LEU A 101 22.37 -12.37 -37.89
N GLY A 102 22.19 -13.16 -38.96
CA GLY A 102 22.93 -13.13 -40.20
C GLY A 102 24.28 -13.84 -40.14
N THR A 103 24.46 -14.82 -39.24
CA THR A 103 25.78 -15.47 -39.09
C THR A 103 25.78 -16.83 -39.77
N TYR A 104 26.18 -16.85 -41.04
CA TYR A 104 26.26 -18.09 -41.81
C TYR A 104 27.54 -18.85 -41.47
N SER A 105 27.42 -20.11 -41.02
CA SER A 105 28.58 -20.97 -40.74
C SER A 105 29.31 -21.44 -42.00
N ASN A 106 28.65 -21.39 -43.17
CA ASN A 106 29.25 -21.73 -44.45
C ASN A 106 29.74 -20.44 -45.14
N PRO A 107 31.04 -20.34 -45.49
CA PRO A 107 31.62 -19.14 -46.09
C PRO A 107 31.02 -18.80 -47.46
N GLU A 108 30.63 -19.78 -48.27
CA GLU A 108 30.02 -19.56 -49.58
C GLU A 108 28.62 -18.93 -49.45
N LYS A 109 27.82 -19.43 -48.50
CA LYS A 109 26.49 -18.84 -48.21
C LYS A 109 26.61 -17.43 -47.64
N ALA A 110 27.57 -17.22 -46.73
CA ALA A 110 27.80 -15.89 -46.15
C ALA A 110 28.16 -14.86 -47.22
N PHE A 111 28.99 -15.28 -48.19
CA PHE A 111 29.40 -14.42 -49.30
C PHE A 111 28.21 -14.04 -50.20
N VAL A 112 27.38 -15.01 -50.59
CA VAL A 112 26.18 -14.76 -51.42
C VAL A 112 25.19 -13.80 -50.74
N GLU A 113 24.91 -14.02 -49.46
CA GLU A 113 23.97 -13.17 -48.71
C GLU A 113 24.54 -11.76 -48.48
N THR A 114 25.87 -11.65 -48.31
CA THR A 114 26.56 -10.36 -48.26
C THR A 114 26.47 -9.63 -49.60
N GLN A 115 26.66 -10.32 -50.74
CA GLN A 115 26.51 -9.72 -52.06
C GLN A 115 25.11 -9.17 -52.27
N LYS A 116 24.08 -9.94 -51.89
CA LYS A 116 22.68 -9.50 -51.96
C LYS A 116 22.40 -8.28 -51.08
N ALA A 117 22.94 -8.25 -49.86
CA ALA A 117 22.81 -7.09 -48.98
C ALA A 117 23.51 -5.85 -49.57
N LEU A 118 24.71 -6.01 -50.13
CA LEU A 118 25.44 -4.93 -50.80
C LEU A 118 24.75 -4.44 -52.06
N GLU A 119 24.09 -5.32 -52.81
CA GLU A 119 23.28 -4.97 -53.99
C GLU A 119 22.10 -4.08 -53.60
N MET A 120 21.32 -4.47 -52.59
CA MET A 120 20.21 -3.64 -52.07
C MET A 120 20.70 -2.27 -51.57
N LEU A 121 21.84 -2.24 -50.87
CA LEU A 121 22.45 -0.97 -50.43
C LEU A 121 22.87 -0.10 -51.62
N SER A 122 23.43 -0.70 -52.67
CA SER A 122 23.87 -0.01 -53.88
C SER A 122 22.69 0.60 -54.64
N GLU A 123 21.58 -0.12 -54.76
CA GLU A 123 20.34 0.41 -55.36
C GLU A 123 19.83 1.65 -54.61
N GLU A 124 19.74 1.58 -53.28
CA GLU A 124 19.27 2.70 -52.46
C GLU A 124 20.21 3.91 -52.51
N VAL A 125 21.53 3.67 -52.53
CA VAL A 125 22.53 4.73 -52.71
C VAL A 125 22.39 5.41 -54.07
N ASN A 126 22.16 4.65 -55.15
CA ASN A 126 21.95 5.22 -56.48
C ASN A 126 20.71 6.12 -56.52
N HIS A 127 19.59 5.68 -55.92
CA HIS A 127 18.39 6.51 -55.76
C HIS A 127 18.66 7.79 -54.96
N GLY A 128 19.44 7.70 -53.89
CA GLY A 128 19.85 8.86 -53.10
C GLY A 128 20.71 9.86 -53.90
N VAL A 129 21.67 9.36 -54.69
CA VAL A 129 22.54 10.20 -55.53
C VAL A 129 21.74 10.93 -56.61
N GLU A 130 20.80 10.25 -57.26
CA GLU A 130 19.91 10.87 -58.27
C GLU A 130 19.07 12.00 -57.65
N SER A 131 18.49 11.76 -56.47
CA SER A 131 17.71 12.77 -55.74
C SER A 131 18.55 14.00 -55.39
N VAL A 132 19.82 13.83 -55.02
CA VAL A 132 20.75 14.93 -54.75
C VAL A 132 21.18 15.66 -56.03
N ALA A 133 21.21 14.98 -57.18
CA ALA A 133 21.54 15.63 -58.46
C ALA A 133 20.51 16.71 -58.84
N ILE A 134 19.23 16.46 -58.59
CA ILE A 134 18.14 17.45 -58.81
C ILE A 134 18.37 18.71 -57.97
N LEU A 135 18.82 18.56 -56.72
CA LEU A 135 19.11 19.71 -55.85
C LEU A 135 20.25 20.58 -56.41
N LYS A 136 21.28 19.97 -57.02
CA LYS A 136 22.37 20.72 -57.67
C LYS A 136 21.87 21.52 -58.87
N GLU A 137 20.94 20.99 -59.66
CA GLU A 137 20.34 21.71 -60.79
C GLU A 137 19.45 22.87 -60.32
N TYR A 138 18.68 22.66 -59.25
CA TYR A 138 17.90 23.71 -58.61
C TYR A 138 18.80 24.87 -58.14
N ASP A 139 19.88 24.57 -57.42
CA ASP A 139 20.83 25.58 -56.94
C ASP A 139 21.49 26.36 -58.08
N LYS A 140 21.83 25.68 -59.18
CA LYS A 140 22.38 26.31 -60.39
C LYS A 140 21.35 27.26 -61.02
N THR A 141 20.12 26.79 -61.21
CA THR A 141 19.04 27.57 -61.81
C THR A 141 18.69 28.79 -60.96
N LYS A 142 18.59 28.61 -59.63
CA LYS A 142 18.37 29.70 -58.69
C LYS A 142 19.45 30.78 -58.78
N LYS A 143 20.73 30.38 -58.82
CA LYS A 143 21.86 31.33 -59.00
C LYS A 143 21.85 32.04 -60.36
N THR A 144 21.29 31.43 -61.39
CA THR A 144 21.17 32.04 -62.73
C THR A 144 19.99 33.03 -62.80
N ILE A 145 18.84 32.68 -62.22
CA ILE A 145 17.61 33.49 -62.31
C ILE A 145 17.62 34.65 -61.31
N PHE A 146 18.08 34.41 -60.09
CA PHE A 146 18.02 35.39 -58.99
C PHE A 146 19.38 36.06 -58.71
N LYS A 147 20.18 36.26 -59.76
CA LYS A 147 21.48 36.93 -59.66
C LYS A 147 21.34 38.44 -59.55
#